data_AF-A0A535PEE0-F1
#
_entry.id   AF-A0A535PEE0-F1
#
_cell.length_a   1.000
_cell.length_b   1.000
_cell.length_c   1.000
_cell.angle_alpha   90.00
_cell.angle_beta   90.00
_cell.angle_gamma   90.00
#
_symmetry.space_group_name_H-M   'P 1'
#
loop_
_entity.id
_entity.type
_entity.pdbx_description
1 polymer ?
#
loop_
_entity_poly.entity_id
_entity_poly.type
_entity_poly.pdbx_seq_one_letter_code
_entity_poly.pdbx_strand_id
1 'polypeptide(L)' 'MDRVINDFVHLLRQHSVRVSPAESIEALQALHYVGLEEREVVRDALRAILVKSRNDVEVYDRLF' A
#
# COMPACT_ATOMS: atom_id res chain seq x y z
N MET A 1 -9.28 -1.24 10.01
CA MET A 1 -8.60 -1.10 8.70
C MET A 1 -7.36 -0.22 8.85
N ASP A 2 -7.50 0.95 9.47
CA ASP A 2 -6.43 1.94 9.68
C ASP A 2 -5.15 1.38 10.30
N ARG A 3 -5.25 0.52 11.32
CA ARG A 3 -4.07 -0.09 11.94
C ARG A 3 -3.29 -0.98 10.96
N VAL A 4 -3.98 -1.82 10.18
CA VAL A 4 -3.35 -2.74 9.23
C VAL A 4 -2.59 -1.96 8.15
N ILE A 5 -3.18 -0.87 7.65
CA ILE A 5 -2.53 -0.03 6.65
C ILE A 5 -1.36 0.76 7.23
N ASN A 6 -1.49 1.28 8.45
CA ASN A 6 -0.36 1.93 9.10
C ASN A 6 0.81 0.96 9.36
N ASP A 7 0.51 -0.27 9.79
CA ASP A 7 1.52 -1.32 10.00
C ASP A 7 2.20 -1.69 8.67
N PHE A 8 1.42 -1.82 7.58
CA PHE A 8 1.96 -2.10 6.26
C PHE A 8 2.81 -0.95 5.69
N VAL A 9 2.35 0.30 5.84
CA VAL A 9 3.13 1.50 5.48
C VAL A 9 4.42 1.58 6.30
N HIS A 10 4.37 1.21 7.58
CA HIS A 10 5.57 1.15 8.42
C HIS A 10 6.56 0.11 7.89
N LEU A 11 6.08 -1.09 7.55
CA LEU A 11 6.90 -2.15 6.96
C LEU A 11 7.54 -1.72 5.64
N LEU A 12 6.78 -1.09 4.74
CA LEU A 12 7.30 -0.53 3.48
C LEU A 12 8.44 0.47 3.74
N ARG A 13 8.25 1.40 4.69
CA ARG A 13 9.27 2.39 5.08
C ARG A 13 10.52 1.75 5.68
N GLN A 14 10.38 0.68 6.48
CA GLN A 14 11.52 -0.09 6.99
C GLN A 14 12.36 -0.70 5.85
N HIS A 15 11.73 -1.02 4.73
CA HIS A 15 12.38 -1.52 3.51
C HIS A 15 12.72 -0.41 2.50
N SER A 16 12.86 0.83 2.96
CA SER A 16 13.25 2.01 2.15
C SER A 16 12.26 2.46 1.08
N VAL A 17 11.03 1.93 1.07
CA VAL A 17 9.96 2.45 0.21
C VAL A 17 9.46 3.76 0.81
N ARG A 18 9.51 4.84 0.03
CA ARG A 18 9.04 6.16 0.49
C ARG A 18 7.53 6.24 0.35
N VAL A 19 6.86 6.35 1.49
CA VAL A 19 5.41 6.59 1.58
C VAL A 19 5.16 7.84 2.39
N SER A 20 4.41 8.79 1.85
CA SER A 20 3.98 10.02 2.51
C SER A 20 2.70 9.81 3.34
N PRO A 21 2.38 10.73 4.26
CA PRO A 21 1.10 10.70 4.98
C PRO A 21 -0.11 10.77 4.03
N ALA A 22 -0.03 11.55 2.94
CA ALA A 22 -1.11 11.69 1.96
C ALA A 22 -1.41 10.36 1.27
N GLU A 23 -0.38 9.62 0.82
CA GLU A 23 -0.55 8.30 0.20
C GLU A 23 -1.13 7.26 1.17
N SER A 24 -0.84 7.39 2.47
CA SER A 24 -1.41 6.49 3.49
C SER A 24 -2.92 6.71 3.64
N ILE A 25 -3.37 7.98 3.59
CA ILE A 25 -4.79 8.35 3.62
C ILE A 25 -5.47 7.92 2.32
N GLU A 26 -4.85 8.18 1.17
CA GLU A 26 -5.36 7.79 -0.15
C GLU A 26 -5.49 6.27 -0.27
N ALA A 27 -4.56 5.49 0.30
CA ALA A 27 -4.63 4.04 0.35
C ALA A 27 -5.83 3.55 1.15
N LEU A 28 -6.12 4.16 2.30
CA LEU A 28 -7.32 3.84 3.09
C LEU A 28 -8.60 4.16 2.32
N GLN A 29 -8.64 5.29 1.60
CA GLN A 29 -9.77 5.65 0.76
C GLN A 29 -9.95 4.66 -0.40
N ALA A 30 -8.87 4.27 -1.08
CA ALA A 30 -8.91 3.31 -2.17
C ALA A 30 -9.53 1.98 -1.73
N LEU A 31 -9.17 1.48 -0.53
CA LEU A 31 -9.75 0.26 0.05
C LEU A 31 -11.24 0.38 0.37
N HIS A 32 -11.72 1.59 0.66
CA HIS A 32 -13.16 1.81 0.83
C HIS A 32 -13.93 1.68 -0.50
N TYR A 33 -13.30 2.06 -1.62
CA TYR A 33 -13.91 1.97 -2.95
C TYR A 33 -13.86 0.57 -3.55
N VAL A 34 -12.73 -0.13 -3.40
CA VAL A 34 -12.53 -1.43 -4.04
C VAL A 34 -12.98 -2.62 -3.19
N GLY A 35 -13.26 -2.41 -1.90
CA GLY A 35 -13.60 -3.47 -0.98
C GLY A 35 -12.38 -4.33 -0.59
N LEU A 36 -12.64 -5.46 0.07
CA LEU A 36 -11.61 -6.39 0.57
C LEU A 36 -11.85 -7.85 0.14
N GLU A 37 -12.81 -8.08 -0.75
CA GLU A 37 -13.26 -9.41 -1.16
C GLU A 37 -12.25 -10.10 -2.06
N GLU A 38 -11.61 -9.32 -2.95
CA GLU A 38 -10.65 -9.82 -3.93
C GLU A 38 -9.22 -9.37 -3.59
N ARG A 39 -8.39 -10.31 -3.13
CA ARG A 39 -6.99 -10.05 -2.73
C ARG A 39 -6.18 -9.33 -3.81
N GLU A 40 -6.34 -9.72 -5.07
CA GLU A 40 -5.59 -9.14 -6.18
C GLU A 40 -6.01 -7.68 -6.44
N VAL A 41 -7.30 -7.36 -6.29
CA VAL A 41 -7.80 -5.98 -6.41
C VAL A 41 -7.24 -5.10 -5.29
N VAL A 42 -7.22 -5.61 -4.05
CA VAL A 42 -6.60 -4.92 -2.90
C VAL A 42 -5.12 -4.68 -3.14
N ARG A 43 -4.40 -5.71 -3.63
CA ARG A 43 -2.98 -5.60 -3.95
C ARG A 43 -2.72 -4.52 -4.97
N ASP A 44 -3.46 -4.53 -6.07
CA ASP A 44 -3.21 -3.64 -7.20
C ASP A 44 -3.60 -2.20 -6.85
N ALA A 45 -4.69 -2.00 -6.09
CA ALA A 45 -5.07 -0.69 -5.57
C ALA A 45 -3.99 -0.09 -4.66
N LEU A 46 -3.51 -0.87 -3.69
CA LEU A 46 -2.45 -0.41 -2.78
C LEU A 46 -1.12 -0.19 -3.52
N ARG A 47 -0.79 -1.00 -4.52
CA ARG A 47 0.42 -0.81 -5.36
C ARG A 47 0.34 0.50 -6.14
N ALA A 48 -0.81 0.81 -6.73
CA ALA A 48 -1.02 2.05 -7.49
C ALA A 48 -0.84 3.30 -6.61
N ILE A 49 -1.25 3.23 -5.34
CA ILE A 49 -1.15 4.35 -4.41
C ILE A 49 0.22 4.44 -3.72
N LEU A 50 0.79 3.32 -3.28
CA LEU A 50 1.96 3.32 -2.39
C LEU A 50 3.30 3.22 -3.12
N VAL A 51 3.32 2.79 -4.39
CA VAL A 51 4.56 2.56 -5.15
C VAL A 51 4.73 3.63 -6.23
N LYS A 52 5.69 4.54 -6.02
CA LYS A 52 5.98 5.65 -6.96
C LYS A 52 7.25 5.47 -7.79
N SER A 53 7.98 4.39 -7.56
CA SER A 53 9.20 4.05 -8.30
C SER A 53 9.14 2.59 -8.75
N ARG A 54 9.71 2.31 -9.94
CA ARG A 54 9.87 0.92 -10.41
C ARG A 54 10.73 0.08 -9.45
N ASN A 55 11.68 0.69 -8.76
CA ASN A 55 12.56 -0.02 -7.83
C ASN A 55 11.81 -0.50 -6.58
N ASP A 56 10.69 0.14 -6.25
CA ASP A 56 9.90 -0.20 -5.06
C ASP A 56 8.89 -1.32 -5.34
N VAL A 57 8.67 -1.68 -6.61
CA VAL A 57 7.74 -2.73 -7.03
C VAL A 57 8.11 -4.08 -6.42
N GLU A 58 9.36 -4.51 -6.57
CA GLU A 58 9.78 -5.82 -6.08
C GLU A 58 9.73 -5.92 -4.54
N VAL A 59 9.94 -4.80 -3.86
CA VAL A 59 9.84 -4.72 -2.40
C VAL A 59 8.38 -4.82 -1.98
N TYR A 60 7.50 -4.06 -2.63
CA TYR A 60 6.07 -4.11 -2.38
C TYR A 60 5.49 -5.51 -2.64
N ASP A 61 5.76 -6.09 -3.81
CA ASP A 61 5.21 -7.38 -4.23
C ASP A 61 5.64 -8.52 -3.27
N ARG A 62 6.79 -8.37 -2.61
CA ARG A 62 7.29 -9.33 -1.61
C ARG A 62 6.63 -9.18 -0.23
N LEU A 63 6.27 -7.96 0.14
CA LEU A 63 5.76 -7.65 1.49
C LEU A 63 4.24 -7.75 1.59
N PHE A 64 3.53 -7.74 0.46
CA PHE A 64 2.07 -7.84 0.38
C PHE A 64 1.55 -9.28 0.41
#